data_AF-A0AAU7LWI6-F1
#
_entry.id   AF-A0AAU7LWI6-F1
#
_cell.length_a   1.000
_cell.length_b   1.000
_cell.length_c   1.000
_cell.angle_alpha   90.00
_cell.angle_beta   90.00
_cell.angle_gamma   90.00
#
_symmetry.space_group_name_H-M   'P 1'
#
loop_
_entity.id
_entity.type
_entity.pdbx_description
1 polymer ?
#
loop_
_entity_poly.entity_id
_entity_poly.type
_entity_poly.pdbx_seq_one_letter_code
_entity_poly.pdbx_strand_id
1 'polypeptide(L)'
;MPALAPFADIDALINQGCAATLANAVASYQGGALFGVILDSASADPFNGVVDAASRTCGFDSAHAPGIAEGHVLVIGGSAYRVAGGTVPDETGWLRLQVFPEA
;
A
#
# COMPACT_ATOMS: atom_id res chain seq x y z
N MET A 1 -10.00 -28.09 21.56
CA MET A 1 -8.80 -27.32 21.16
C MET A 1 -9.20 -25.87 21.17
N PRO A 2 -8.59 -24.99 21.98
CA PRO A 2 -8.93 -23.57 21.96
C PRO A 2 -8.65 -23.00 20.57
N ALA A 3 -9.59 -22.21 20.03
CA ALA A 3 -9.42 -21.54 18.74
C ALA A 3 -8.23 -20.58 18.82
N LEU A 4 -7.31 -20.67 17.85
CA LEU A 4 -6.02 -19.97 17.88
C LEU A 4 -6.16 -18.44 17.83
N ALA A 5 -7.28 -17.92 17.32
CA ALA A 5 -7.57 -16.49 17.21
C ALA A 5 -9.09 -16.26 17.31
N PRO A 6 -9.67 -16.22 18.52
CA PRO A 6 -11.13 -16.15 18.70
C PRO A 6 -11.77 -14.84 18.21
N PHE A 7 -10.97 -13.81 17.94
CA PHE A 7 -11.42 -12.48 17.52
C PHE A 7 -10.95 -12.08 16.11
N ALA A 8 -10.35 -13.00 15.34
CA ALA A 8 -9.81 -12.69 14.02
C ALA A 8 -10.84 -12.06 13.07
N ASP A 9 -12.10 -12.49 13.13
CA ASP A 9 -13.18 -11.95 12.31
C ASP A 9 -13.50 -10.49 12.67
N ILE A 10 -13.41 -10.14 13.96
CA ILE A 10 -13.63 -8.77 14.45
C ILE A 10 -12.46 -7.88 14.03
N ASP A 11 -11.23 -8.37 14.18
CA ASP A 11 -10.02 -7.65 13.78
C ASP A 11 -10.03 -7.37 12.26
N ALA A 12 -10.42 -8.35 11.45
CA ALA A 12 -10.57 -8.19 10.00
C ALA A 12 -11.62 -7.12 9.66
N LEU A 13 -12.78 -7.13 10.34
CA LEU A 13 -13.83 -6.14 10.11
C LEU A 13 -13.36 -4.72 10.46
N ILE A 14 -12.66 -4.55 11.59
CA ILE A 14 -12.12 -3.25 12.01
C ILE A 14 -11.09 -2.75 11.00
N ASN A 15 -10.16 -3.61 10.57
CA ASN A 15 -9.14 -3.25 9.59
C ASN A 15 -9.74 -2.82 8.25
N GLN A 16 -10.77 -3.53 7.77
CA GLN A 16 -11.51 -3.13 6.57
C GLN A 16 -12.18 -1.76 6.72
N GLY A 17 -12.84 -1.50 7.86
CA GLY A 17 -13.48 -0.23 8.14
C GLY A 17 -12.49 0.95 8.22
N CYS A 18 -11.35 0.74 8.89
CA CYS A 18 -10.27 1.73 8.96
C CYS A 18 -9.66 1.97 7.57
N ALA A 19 -9.37 0.92 6.81
CA ALA A 19 -8.82 1.04 5.46
C ALA A 19 -9.77 1.84 4.54
N ALA A 20 -11.07 1.55 4.58
CA ALA A 20 -12.07 2.26 3.78
C ALA A 20 -12.20 3.74 4.19
N THR A 21 -12.06 4.06 5.48
CA THR A 21 -12.19 5.44 5.99
C THR A 21 -10.93 6.27 5.72
N LEU A 22 -9.75 5.65 5.81
CA LEU A 22 -8.45 6.31 5.67
C LEU A 22 -7.91 6.31 4.24
N ALA A 23 -8.51 5.53 3.34
CA ALA A 23 -8.13 5.51 1.94
C ALA A 23 -8.26 6.92 1.33
N ASN A 24 -7.14 7.46 0.88
CA ASN A 24 -7.08 8.77 0.23
C ASN A 24 -6.85 8.65 -1.29
N ALA A 25 -6.56 7.44 -1.78
CA ALA A 25 -6.41 7.13 -3.18
C ALA A 25 -6.99 5.74 -3.50
N VAL A 26 -7.21 5.48 -4.79
CA VAL A 26 -7.66 4.18 -5.30
C VAL A 26 -6.53 3.59 -6.14
N ALA A 27 -6.19 2.33 -5.90
CA ALA A 27 -5.17 1.61 -6.66
C ALA A 27 -5.74 0.38 -7.36
N SER A 28 -5.06 -0.04 -8.42
CA SER A 28 -5.20 -1.35 -9.05
C SER A 28 -3.84 -1.98 -9.31
N TYR A 29 -3.79 -3.30 -9.17
CA TYR A 29 -2.60 -4.10 -9.40
C TYR A 29 -2.87 -5.11 -10.52
N GLN A 30 -2.02 -5.14 -11.55
CA GLN A 30 -2.14 -6.01 -12.73
C GLN A 30 -3.54 -6.02 -13.39
N GLY A 31 -4.27 -4.89 -13.37
CA GLY A 31 -5.63 -4.82 -13.92
C GLY A 31 -6.71 -5.53 -13.07
N GLY A 32 -6.38 -5.88 -11.83
CA GLY A 32 -7.31 -6.45 -10.85
C GLY A 32 -8.32 -5.43 -10.32
N ALA A 33 -9.09 -5.85 -9.30
CA ALA A 33 -10.09 -5.00 -8.66
C ALA A 33 -9.48 -3.71 -8.09
N LEU A 34 -10.28 -2.65 -8.11
CA LEU A 34 -9.91 -1.37 -7.49
C LEU A 34 -10.01 -1.50 -5.96
N PHE A 35 -9.00 -1.02 -5.25
CA PHE A 35 -8.98 -1.00 -3.79
C PHE A 35 -8.49 0.34 -3.24
N GLY A 36 -8.94 0.67 -2.04
CA GLY A 36 -8.51 1.89 -1.34
C GLY A 36 -7.09 1.74 -0.81
N VAL A 37 -6.27 2.75 -1.01
CA VAL A 37 -4.90 2.81 -0.48
C VAL A 37 -4.68 4.10 0.28
N ILE A 38 -3.77 4.04 1.24
CA ILE A 38 -3.24 5.21 1.95
C ILE A 38 -1.94 5.60 1.26
N LEU A 39 -1.99 6.63 0.42
CA LEU A 39 -0.84 7.20 -0.25
C LEU A 39 -0.30 8.38 0.55
N ASP A 40 0.80 8.17 1.23
CA ASP A 40 1.53 9.21 1.96
C ASP A 40 2.69 9.73 1.10
N SER A 41 2.75 11.04 0.91
CA SER A 41 3.92 11.67 0.32
C SER A 41 4.91 11.95 1.44
N ALA A 42 6.00 11.19 1.48
CA ALA A 42 7.15 11.65 2.26
C ALA A 42 7.59 12.97 1.63
N SER A 43 7.39 14.08 2.35
CA SER A 43 8.03 15.34 1.97
C SER A 43 9.51 15.06 1.89
N ALA A 44 10.05 15.05 0.68
CA ALA A 44 11.48 15.14 0.48
C ALA A 44 11.87 16.49 1.08
N ASP A 45 12.40 16.47 2.30
CA ASP A 45 13.02 17.64 2.89
C ASP A 45 14.08 18.09 1.88
N PRO A 46 14.01 19.32 1.33
CA PRO A 46 14.88 19.76 0.25
C PRO A 46 16.26 20.11 0.81
N PHE A 47 16.89 19.18 1.51
CA PHE A 47 18.29 19.31 1.86
C PHE A 47 19.09 19.07 0.58
N ASN A 48 19.58 20.18 0.01
CA ASN A 48 20.61 20.26 -1.03
C ASN A 48 20.17 20.26 -2.51
N GLY A 49 18.92 20.64 -2.83
CA GLY A 49 18.55 21.02 -4.20
C GLY A 49 18.51 19.87 -5.23
N VAL A 50 18.65 18.63 -4.78
CA VAL A 50 18.42 17.44 -5.60
C VAL A 50 16.93 17.12 -5.50
N VAL A 51 16.20 17.30 -6.61
CA VAL A 51 14.84 16.78 -6.76
C VAL A 51 14.97 15.27 -6.92
N ASP A 52 15.12 14.55 -5.81
CA ASP A 52 14.91 13.11 -5.83
C ASP A 52 13.45 12.86 -6.18
N ALA A 53 13.18 11.90 -7.06
CA ALA A 53 11.81 11.57 -7.44
C ALA A 53 11.04 11.26 -6.15
N ALA A 54 10.05 12.10 -5.81
CA ALA A 54 9.42 12.08 -4.49
C ALA A 54 8.87 10.68 -4.20
N SER A 55 9.59 9.92 -3.37
CA SER A 55 9.19 8.57 -3.00
C SER A 55 7.92 8.68 -2.18
N ARG A 56 6.89 7.93 -2.57
CA ARG A 56 5.63 7.88 -1.83
C ARG A 56 5.53 6.56 -1.09
N THR A 57 4.92 6.60 0.08
CA THR A 57 4.60 5.40 0.83
C THR A 57 3.15 5.04 0.54
N CYS A 58 2.90 3.80 0.12
CA CYS A 58 1.57 3.29 -0.17
C CYS A 58 1.23 2.17 0.83
N GLY A 59 0.18 2.37 1.62
CA GLY A 59 -0.30 1.41 2.61
C GLY A 59 -1.63 0.77 2.19
N PHE A 60 -1.71 -0.56 2.20
CA PHE A 60 -2.95 -1.30 1.93
C PHE A 60 -2.85 -2.77 2.37
N ASP A 61 -3.96 -3.51 2.31
CA ASP A 61 -4.00 -4.93 2.67
C ASP A 61 -3.36 -5.83 1.59
N SER A 62 -2.42 -6.70 1.99
CA SER A 62 -1.68 -7.57 1.07
C SER A 62 -2.56 -8.53 0.25
N ALA A 63 -3.79 -8.83 0.70
CA ALA A 63 -4.74 -9.62 -0.05
C ALA A 63 -5.13 -8.99 -1.40
N HIS A 64 -5.01 -7.66 -1.54
CA HIS A 64 -5.32 -6.95 -2.78
C HIS A 64 -4.21 -7.04 -3.84
N ALA A 65 -2.97 -7.33 -3.44
CA ALA A 65 -1.84 -7.47 -4.36
C ALA A 65 -1.01 -8.72 -4.04
N PRO A 66 -1.55 -9.93 -4.29
CA PRO A 66 -0.83 -11.17 -4.03
C PRO A 66 0.43 -11.24 -4.90
N GLY A 67 1.57 -11.52 -4.27
CA GLY A 67 2.86 -11.67 -4.96
C GLY A 67 3.43 -10.35 -5.49
N ILE A 68 3.06 -9.21 -4.91
CA ILE A 68 3.71 -7.93 -5.22
C ILE A 68 5.19 -7.97 -4.84
N ALA A 69 6.03 -7.54 -5.77
CA ALA A 69 7.47 -7.56 -5.64
C ALA A 69 8.08 -6.23 -6.10
N GLU A 70 9.33 -5.99 -5.73
CA GLU A 70 10.09 -4.83 -6.18
C GLU A 70 10.19 -4.84 -7.72
N GLY A 71 10.02 -3.67 -8.32
CA GLY A 71 10.00 -3.47 -9.76
C GLY A 71 8.61 -3.63 -10.40
N HIS A 72 7.60 -4.13 -9.68
CA HIS A 72 6.24 -4.20 -10.19
C HIS A 72 5.57 -2.82 -10.29
N VAL A 73 4.53 -2.72 -11.13
CA VAL A 73 3.79 -1.49 -11.34
C VAL A 73 2.43 -1.57 -10.64
N LEU A 74 2.10 -0.52 -9.91
CA LEU A 74 0.82 -0.29 -9.26
C LEU A 74 0.21 0.98 -9.86
N VAL A 75 -1.03 0.91 -10.31
CA VAL A 75 -1.72 2.08 -10.85
C VAL A 75 -2.50 2.73 -9.72
N ILE A 76 -2.14 3.95 -9.31
CA ILE A 76 -2.80 4.69 -8.22
C ILE A 76 -3.40 5.97 -8.79
N GLY A 77 -4.72 6.14 -8.68
CA GLY A 77 -5.42 7.31 -9.21
C GLY A 77 -5.27 7.49 -10.72
N GLY A 78 -5.00 6.41 -11.45
CA GLY A 78 -4.75 6.43 -12.89
C GLY A 78 -3.30 6.70 -13.30
N SER A 79 -2.40 6.97 -12.35
CA SER A 79 -0.96 7.11 -12.61
C SER A 79 -0.22 5.82 -12.28
N ALA A 80 0.76 5.44 -13.11
CA ALA A 80 1.61 4.29 -12.87
C ALA A 80 2.68 4.63 -11.82
N TYR A 81 2.83 3.76 -10.83
CA TYR A 81 3.85 3.84 -9.80
C TYR A 81 4.64 2.54 -9.74
N ARG A 82 5.96 2.62 -9.72
CA ARG A 82 6.84 1.47 -9.60
C ARG A 82 7.18 1.21 -8.14
N VAL A 83 7.00 -0.04 -7.71
CA VAL A 83 7.35 -0.49 -6.36
C VAL A 83 8.87 -0.60 -6.26
N ALA A 84 9.45 0.02 -5.24
CA ALA A 84 10.89 -0.01 -4.98
C ALA A 84 11.28 -0.73 -3.68
N GLY A 85 10.33 -0.97 -2.78
CA GLY A 85 10.59 -1.68 -1.53
C GLY A 85 9.36 -1.85 -0.66
N GLY A 86 9.53 -2.51 0.49
CA GLY A 86 8.49 -2.68 1.50
C GLY A 86 7.47 -3.79 1.21
N THR A 87 7.82 -4.75 0.34
CA THR A 87 6.93 -5.82 -0.15
C THR A 87 6.61 -6.92 0.88
N VAL A 88 7.08 -6.77 2.12
CA VAL A 88 6.81 -7.71 3.21
C VAL A 88 5.65 -7.16 4.04
N PRO A 89 4.54 -7.91 4.16
CA PRO A 89 3.43 -7.51 5.02
C PRO A 89 3.78 -7.68 6.51
N ASP A 90 3.20 -6.82 7.33
CA ASP A 90 3.25 -6.90 8.80
C ASP A 90 2.44 -8.12 9.30
N GLU A 91 2.51 -8.42 10.61
CA GLU A 91 1.80 -9.55 11.24
C GLU A 91 0.27 -9.49 11.08
N THR A 92 -0.27 -8.33 10.71
CA THR A 92 -1.70 -8.08 10.43
C THR A 92 -2.08 -8.28 8.97
N GLY A 93 -1.13 -8.59 8.09
CA GLY A 93 -1.35 -8.65 6.64
C GLY A 93 -1.31 -7.28 5.95
N TRP A 94 -1.06 -6.20 6.71
CA TRP A 94 -0.92 -4.85 6.18
C TRP A 94 0.42 -4.67 5.45
N LEU A 95 0.38 -4.08 4.26
CA LEU A 95 1.54 -3.86 3.41
C LEU A 95 1.87 -2.37 3.34
N ARG A 96 3.15 -2.02 3.49
CA ARG A 96 3.65 -0.65 3.32
C ARG A 96 4.74 -0.63 2.26
N LEU A 97 4.35 -0.25 1.04
CA LEU A 97 5.25 -0.18 -0.11
C LEU A 97 5.84 1.22 -0.27
N GLN A 98 7.12 1.28 -0.63
CA GLN A 98 7.69 2.49 -1.21
C GLN A 98 7.50 2.45 -2.72
N VAL A 99 6.91 3.51 -3.27
CA VAL A 99 6.56 3.60 -4.68
C VAL A 99 7.06 4.92 -5.29
N PHE A 100 7.50 4.85 -6.54
CA PHE A 100 7.96 5.99 -7.32
C PHE A 100 7.06 6.20 -8.53
N PRO A 101 6.68 7.45 -8.87
CA PRO A 101 5.93 7.70 -10.09
C PRO A 101 6.75 7.26 -11.31
N GLU A 102 6.14 6.51 -12.21
CA GLU A 102 6.71 6.16 -13.51
C GLU A 102 6.45 7.35 -14.45
N ALA A 103 7.54 7.99 -14.92
CA ALA A 103 7.50 9.19 -15.75
C ALA A 103 7.13 8.90 -17.21
#